data_AF-A0A453MQP4-F1
#
_entry.id   AF-A0A453MQP4-F1
#
_cell.length_a   1.000
_cell.length_b   1.000
_cell.length_c   1.000
_cell.angle_alpha   90.00
_cell.angle_beta   90.00
_cell.angle_gamma   90.00
#
_symmetry.space_group_name_H-M   'P 1'
#
loop_
_entity.id
_entity.type
_entity.pdbx_description
1 polymer ?
#
loop_
_entity_poly.entity_id
_entity_poly.type
_entity_poly.pdbx_seq_one_letter_code
_entity_poly.pdbx_strand_id
1 'polypeptide(L)'
;MDEEEEEGELEKDEYVVQKLTDICYGGIDRKSCIYFKVQWKGYGPEEDTWEPIENLSDCPLKIKEFVQEGHMRKVLPLPGDVDVLCGGPPCQGISGLNRFRNRDDPLNDDKNRQLVTFMNIVSYLRPKFVLMENVVDILQFAEGYLGRYALSRLVAMNYQSRLGIMLAGCYGLPQFRMRTFLWGALTTMVLPKHPLPTHNVVIRGGAPNAFTQSVVAYDEIQNPTLKNALVLEDAISDLPKVGNDQADDVMEYLVKPKTEFQRYIRLSRKEMLDYSFGDKTGPGEGTLMDHCPLRLNKDDYERVKRIPFEKGANFRDLEGVRVGPNNVAEFDPEIPRVYLESGNPLVPEYAIKFRSGKSLRPFGRLWWDETVPTVVTSANPHSQRILHPSQARVLTVRENARLQGFPDYYRLDGPIKERYMQVGNAVAVPVARALGYSLGLAYLRKHDGSDGPMLVLPANFFSPGQTEAVVPADEVAEE
;
A
#
# COMPACT_ATOMS: atom_id res chain seq x y z
N MET A 1 -51.37 38.05 39.35
CA MET A 1 -52.03 37.21 38.34
C MET A 1 -51.59 37.75 37.01
N ASP A 2 -50.41 37.23 36.67
CA ASP A 2 -49.88 36.88 35.36
C ASP A 2 -49.63 38.03 34.37
N GLU A 3 -48.39 38.51 34.49
CA GLU A 3 -47.65 39.31 33.51
C GLU A 3 -47.48 38.48 32.23
N GLU A 4 -48.06 38.95 31.12
CA GLU A 4 -47.73 38.46 29.78
C GLU A 4 -46.35 39.01 29.40
N GLU A 5 -45.33 38.17 29.54
CA GLU A 5 -44.05 38.32 28.87
C GLU A 5 -44.28 38.14 27.36
N GLU A 6 -44.20 39.24 26.60
CA GLU A 6 -43.93 39.18 25.16
C GLU A 6 -42.53 38.58 24.96
N GLU A 7 -42.47 37.25 24.85
CA GLU A 7 -41.32 36.56 24.25
C GLU A 7 -41.23 37.00 22.78
N GLY A 8 -40.23 37.84 22.49
CA GLY A 8 -39.91 38.27 21.14
C GLY A 8 -39.74 37.07 20.20
N GLU A 9 -40.38 37.16 19.03
CA GLU A 9 -40.18 36.25 17.92
C GLU A 9 -38.67 36.13 17.62
N LEU A 10 -38.12 34.93 17.82
CA LEU A 10 -36.78 34.56 17.41
C LEU A 10 -36.61 34.90 15.92
N GLU A 11 -35.73 35.86 15.59
CA GLU A 11 -35.25 36.08 14.23
C GLU A 11 -34.80 34.72 13.66
N LYS A 12 -35.40 34.30 12.54
CA LYS A 12 -34.90 33.13 11.80
C LYS A 12 -33.47 33.44 11.40
N ASP A 13 -32.51 32.67 11.91
CA ASP A 13 -31.14 32.69 11.40
C ASP A 13 -31.17 32.41 9.88
N GLU A 14 -31.08 33.47 9.07
CA GLU A 14 -31.03 33.35 7.62
C GLU A 14 -29.65 32.85 7.21
N TYR A 15 -29.57 31.59 6.77
CA TYR A 15 -28.35 31.01 6.22
C TYR A 15 -28.15 31.46 4.77
N VAL A 16 -27.06 32.19 4.53
CA VAL A 16 -26.71 32.70 3.19
C VAL A 16 -25.54 31.91 2.62
N VAL A 17 -25.72 31.34 1.43
CA VAL A 17 -24.65 30.67 0.67
C VAL A 17 -23.57 31.70 0.28
N GLN A 18 -22.37 31.56 0.84
CA GLN A 18 -21.22 32.39 0.48
C GLN A 18 -20.56 31.87 -0.80
N LYS A 19 -20.20 30.59 -0.81
CA LYS A 19 -19.47 29.92 -1.90
C LYS A 19 -19.74 28.41 -1.89
N LEU A 20 -19.58 27.75 -3.04
CA LEU A 20 -19.49 26.29 -3.13
C LEU A 20 -18.02 25.87 -3.15
N THR A 21 -17.63 24.92 -2.32
CA THR A 21 -16.22 24.55 -2.09
C THR A 21 -15.86 23.17 -2.64
N ASP A 22 -16.83 22.27 -2.80
CA ASP A 22 -16.59 20.90 -3.29
C ASP A 22 -17.86 20.29 -3.94
N ILE A 23 -17.72 19.14 -4.59
CA ILE A 23 -18.81 18.40 -5.28
C ILE A 23 -18.66 16.89 -5.09
N CYS A 24 -19.77 16.17 -4.92
CA CYS A 24 -19.78 14.71 -4.96
C CYS A 24 -21.06 14.16 -5.59
N TYR A 25 -21.05 12.87 -5.93
CA TYR A 25 -22.24 12.14 -6.38
C TYR A 25 -22.59 11.05 -5.37
N GLY A 26 -23.78 11.12 -4.77
CA GLY A 26 -24.16 10.24 -3.66
C GLY A 26 -23.21 10.34 -2.47
N GLY A 27 -23.07 9.24 -1.74
CA GLY A 27 -22.28 9.15 -0.51
C GLY A 27 -22.95 8.21 0.51
N ILE A 28 -22.28 7.99 1.64
CA ILE A 28 -22.87 7.26 2.77
C ILE A 28 -24.12 8.04 3.21
N ASP A 29 -25.25 7.35 3.30
CA ASP A 29 -26.56 7.91 3.68
C ASP A 29 -27.10 9.04 2.77
N ARG A 30 -26.59 9.15 1.53
CA ARG A 30 -27.05 10.13 0.52
C ARG A 30 -27.75 9.46 -0.66
N LYS A 31 -28.71 10.17 -1.25
CA LYS A 31 -29.38 9.73 -2.48
C LYS A 31 -28.43 9.80 -3.67
N SER A 32 -28.72 9.06 -4.73
CA SER A 32 -27.95 9.07 -5.98
C SER A 32 -28.20 10.35 -6.80
N CYS A 33 -27.73 11.49 -6.29
CA CYS A 33 -27.75 12.78 -6.98
C CYS A 33 -26.45 13.56 -6.71
N ILE A 34 -26.32 14.72 -7.35
CA ILE A 34 -25.19 15.63 -7.15
C ILE A 34 -25.40 16.39 -5.84
N TYR A 35 -24.33 16.48 -5.04
CA TYR A 35 -24.25 17.32 -3.86
C TYR A 35 -23.11 18.33 -4.03
N PHE A 36 -23.30 19.53 -3.50
CA PHE A 36 -22.24 20.53 -3.37
C PHE A 36 -21.94 20.76 -1.89
N LYS A 37 -20.66 20.98 -1.58
CA LYS A 37 -20.25 21.46 -0.27
C LYS A 37 -20.42 22.97 -0.23
N VAL A 38 -21.21 23.47 0.69
CA VAL A 38 -21.63 24.86 0.82
C VAL A 38 -20.86 25.50 1.96
N GLN A 39 -20.20 26.62 1.66
CA GLN A 39 -19.66 27.54 2.66
C GLN A 39 -20.70 28.60 2.99
N TRP A 40 -21.02 28.73 4.28
CA TRP A 40 -22.03 29.65 4.79
C TRP A 40 -21.42 30.99 5.20
N LYS A 41 -22.09 32.09 4.86
CA LYS A 41 -21.60 33.44 5.14
C LYS A 41 -21.50 33.68 6.64
N GLY A 42 -20.31 34.04 7.11
CA GLY A 42 -20.06 34.32 8.54
C GLY A 42 -19.65 33.10 9.37
N TYR A 43 -19.59 31.92 8.76
CA TYR A 43 -19.20 30.67 9.42
C TYR A 43 -17.79 30.22 9.03
N GLY A 44 -17.15 29.43 9.89
CA GLY A 44 -15.84 28.83 9.62
C GLY A 44 -15.94 27.57 8.74
N PRO A 45 -14.82 27.07 8.18
CA PRO A 45 -14.81 25.92 7.26
C PRO A 45 -15.34 24.60 7.84
N GLU A 46 -15.36 24.44 9.17
CA GLU A 46 -15.89 23.26 9.85
C GLU A 46 -17.42 23.19 9.80
N GLU A 47 -18.08 24.32 9.55
CA GLU A 47 -19.54 24.44 9.46
C GLU A 47 -20.04 24.26 8.01
N ASP A 48 -19.15 24.03 7.05
CA ASP A 48 -19.53 23.80 5.65
C ASP A 48 -20.34 22.48 5.53
N THR A 49 -21.55 22.55 4.98
CA THR A 49 -22.46 21.39 4.85
C THR A 49 -22.55 20.88 3.41
N TRP A 50 -22.98 19.62 3.23
CA TRP A 50 -23.25 19.04 1.92
C TRP A 50 -24.72 19.14 1.57
N GLU A 51 -25.06 19.94 0.57
CA GLU A 51 -26.44 20.14 0.11
C GLU A 51 -26.69 19.47 -1.24
N PRO A 52 -27.82 18.77 -1.44
CA PRO A 52 -28.19 18.24 -2.74
C PRO A 52 -28.43 19.38 -3.73
N ILE A 53 -28.16 19.15 -5.01
CA ILE A 53 -28.32 20.15 -6.07
C ILE A 53 -29.74 20.76 -6.12
N GLU A 54 -30.75 19.97 -5.76
CA GLU A 54 -32.15 20.39 -5.68
C GLU A 54 -32.38 21.51 -4.66
N ASN A 55 -31.60 21.54 -3.56
CA ASN A 55 -31.68 22.58 -2.53
C ASN A 55 -31.01 23.89 -2.92
N LEU A 56 -30.27 23.91 -4.04
CA LEU A 56 -29.48 25.07 -4.48
C LEU A 56 -30.08 25.75 -5.72
N SER A 57 -31.35 25.48 -6.01
CA SER A 57 -32.11 26.08 -7.12
C SER A 57 -32.13 27.61 -7.08
N ASP A 58 -32.09 28.20 -5.89
CA ASP A 58 -32.10 29.65 -5.67
C ASP A 58 -30.73 30.33 -5.91
N CYS A 59 -29.66 29.54 -6.08
CA CYS A 59 -28.28 30.02 -6.24
C CYS A 59 -27.59 29.58 -7.55
N PRO A 60 -28.24 29.68 -8.74
CA PRO A 60 -27.69 29.13 -9.99
C PRO A 60 -26.37 29.80 -10.42
N LEU A 61 -26.17 31.08 -10.05
CA LEU A 61 -24.91 31.78 -10.32
C LEU A 61 -23.74 31.19 -9.52
N LYS A 62 -23.96 30.75 -8.27
CA LYS A 62 -22.92 30.10 -7.44
C LYS A 62 -22.51 28.76 -8.00
N ILE A 63 -23.47 27.99 -8.51
CA ILE A 63 -23.20 26.74 -9.22
C ILE A 63 -22.37 27.02 -10.48
N LYS A 64 -22.77 28.02 -11.28
CA LYS A 64 -22.02 28.41 -12.48
C LYS A 64 -20.58 28.83 -12.17
N GLU A 65 -20.38 29.68 -11.16
CA GLU A 65 -19.05 30.11 -10.69
C GLU A 65 -18.18 28.90 -10.33
N PHE A 66 -18.71 27.99 -9.51
CA PHE A 66 -17.99 26.79 -9.09
C PHE A 66 -17.64 25.88 -10.27
N VAL A 67 -18.57 25.62 -11.18
CA VAL A 67 -18.33 24.75 -12.33
C VAL A 67 -17.30 25.37 -13.28
N GLN A 68 -17.36 26.68 -13.53
CA GLN A 68 -16.39 27.37 -14.38
C GLN A 68 -14.99 27.39 -13.73
N GLU A 69 -14.89 27.75 -12.45
CA GLU A 69 -13.63 27.74 -11.69
C GLU A 69 -13.04 26.32 -11.64
N GLY A 70 -13.87 25.32 -11.32
CA GLY A 70 -13.49 23.92 -11.23
C GLY A 70 -13.03 23.34 -12.56
N HIS A 71 -13.71 23.67 -13.67
CA HIS A 71 -13.31 23.25 -15.01
C HIS A 71 -11.96 23.86 -15.42
N MET A 72 -11.78 25.17 -15.21
CA MET A 72 -10.49 25.82 -15.50
C MET A 72 -9.33 25.23 -14.68
N ARG A 73 -9.59 24.84 -13.42
CA ARG A 73 -8.61 24.21 -12.53
C ARG A 73 -8.50 22.69 -12.68
N LYS A 74 -9.34 22.06 -13.52
CA LYS A 74 -9.42 20.60 -13.71
C LYS A 74 -9.61 19.82 -12.39
N VAL A 75 -10.49 20.31 -11.50
CA VAL A 75 -10.75 19.64 -10.20
C VAL A 75 -11.33 18.24 -10.36
N LEU A 76 -12.04 17.98 -11.47
CA LEU A 76 -12.47 16.66 -11.91
C LEU A 76 -12.00 16.42 -13.36
N PRO A 77 -11.49 15.22 -13.68
CA PRO A 77 -11.01 14.92 -15.02
C PRO A 77 -12.15 14.66 -16.01
N LEU A 78 -12.04 15.22 -17.21
CA LEU A 78 -12.85 14.85 -18.37
C LEU A 78 -12.08 13.90 -19.30
N PRO A 79 -12.75 13.21 -20.24
CA PRO A 79 -12.06 12.43 -21.26
C PRO A 79 -11.01 13.27 -22.01
N GLY A 80 -9.77 12.80 -22.03
CA GLY A 80 -8.62 13.52 -22.59
C GLY A 80 -7.77 14.30 -21.58
N ASP A 81 -8.24 14.52 -20.35
CA ASP A 81 -7.45 15.21 -19.31
C ASP A 81 -6.42 14.31 -18.62
N VAL A 82 -6.68 13.00 -18.57
CA VAL A 82 -5.86 12.03 -17.83
C VAL A 82 -4.86 11.36 -18.75
N ASP A 83 -3.58 11.62 -18.52
CA ASP A 83 -2.51 10.95 -19.26
C ASP A 83 -2.28 9.52 -18.80
N VAL A 84 -2.32 9.27 -17.49
CA VAL A 84 -2.00 7.98 -16.89
C VAL A 84 -3.05 7.64 -15.84
N LEU A 85 -3.58 6.43 -15.89
CA LEU A 85 -4.46 5.89 -14.86
C LEU A 85 -3.82 4.67 -14.22
N CYS A 86 -3.56 4.73 -12.91
CA CYS A 86 -3.10 3.59 -12.13
C CYS A 86 -4.13 3.15 -11.07
N GLY A 87 -4.20 1.86 -10.78
CA GLY A 87 -5.04 1.38 -9.68
C GLY A 87 -4.88 -0.10 -9.35
N GLY A 88 -5.18 -0.44 -8.10
CA GLY A 88 -5.20 -1.82 -7.59
C GLY A 88 -6.63 -2.24 -7.22
N PRO A 89 -7.50 -2.58 -8.19
CA PRO A 89 -8.90 -2.90 -7.91
C PRO A 89 -9.01 -4.12 -6.98
N PRO A 90 -9.63 -3.97 -5.79
CA PRO A 90 -9.75 -5.07 -4.84
C PRO A 90 -10.51 -6.26 -5.44
N CYS A 91 -9.91 -7.45 -5.33
CA CYS A 91 -10.52 -8.72 -5.72
C CYS A 91 -10.50 -9.66 -4.51
N GLN A 92 -11.42 -9.46 -3.56
CA GLN A 92 -11.40 -10.19 -2.28
C GLN A 92 -12.00 -11.60 -2.41
N GLY A 93 -12.72 -11.88 -3.49
CA GLY A 93 -13.33 -13.19 -3.75
C GLY A 93 -12.30 -14.28 -4.07
N ILE A 94 -11.08 -13.91 -4.45
CA ILE A 94 -10.09 -14.86 -5.01
C ILE A 94 -8.94 -15.24 -4.07
N SER A 95 -8.84 -14.60 -2.90
CA SER A 95 -7.74 -14.80 -1.96
C SER A 95 -8.16 -15.52 -0.67
N GLY A 96 -7.21 -16.14 0.00
CA GLY A 96 -7.41 -16.77 1.32
C GLY A 96 -8.46 -17.89 1.33
N LEU A 97 -9.43 -17.80 2.25
CA LEU A 97 -10.50 -18.78 2.41
C LEU A 97 -11.53 -18.77 1.26
N ASN A 98 -11.58 -17.70 0.45
CA ASN A 98 -12.55 -17.57 -0.64
C ASN A 98 -12.08 -18.24 -1.95
N ARG A 99 -10.81 -18.68 -2.02
CA ARG A 99 -10.17 -19.26 -3.22
C ARG A 99 -10.90 -20.47 -3.85
N PHE A 100 -11.85 -21.08 -3.15
CA PHE A 100 -12.63 -22.23 -3.64
C PHE A 100 -14.11 -21.93 -3.92
N ARG A 101 -14.56 -20.70 -3.75
CA ARG A 101 -15.97 -20.29 -3.94
C ARG A 101 -16.14 -19.54 -5.27
N ASN A 102 -17.34 -19.59 -5.85
CA ASN A 102 -17.76 -18.78 -7.02
C ASN A 102 -16.79 -18.84 -8.22
N ARG A 103 -16.33 -20.04 -8.61
CA ARG A 103 -15.37 -20.21 -9.71
C ARG A 103 -15.99 -20.09 -11.11
N ASP A 104 -17.27 -20.42 -11.24
CA ASP A 104 -17.94 -20.49 -12.55
C ASP A 104 -18.23 -19.11 -13.11
N ASP A 105 -18.53 -18.13 -12.24
CA ASP A 105 -18.72 -16.73 -12.63
C ASP A 105 -18.10 -15.75 -11.62
N PRO A 106 -16.77 -15.55 -11.69
CA PRO A 106 -16.05 -14.73 -10.73
C PRO A 106 -16.42 -13.25 -10.74
N LEU A 107 -16.97 -12.71 -11.85
CA LEU A 107 -17.30 -11.29 -11.97
C LEU A 107 -18.65 -10.94 -11.36
N ASN A 108 -19.57 -11.90 -11.29
CA ASN A 108 -20.83 -11.75 -10.58
C ASN A 108 -20.66 -11.79 -9.05
N ASP A 109 -19.47 -12.13 -8.54
CA ASP A 109 -19.14 -11.90 -7.14
C ASP A 109 -18.91 -10.40 -6.90
N ASP A 110 -19.76 -9.78 -6.10
CA ASP A 110 -19.68 -8.35 -5.74
C ASP A 110 -18.29 -7.95 -5.22
N LYS A 111 -17.53 -8.89 -4.63
CA LYS A 111 -16.18 -8.67 -4.11
C LYS A 111 -15.11 -8.50 -5.18
N ASN A 112 -15.43 -8.76 -6.45
CA ASN A 112 -14.55 -8.60 -7.60
C ASN A 112 -15.04 -7.50 -8.56
N ARG A 113 -16.21 -6.89 -8.30
CA ARG A 113 -16.85 -5.87 -9.16
C ARG A 113 -15.98 -4.63 -9.39
N GLN A 114 -15.06 -4.34 -8.46
CA GLN A 114 -14.14 -3.20 -8.61
C GLN A 114 -13.22 -3.33 -9.83
N LEU A 115 -12.94 -4.55 -10.31
CA LEU A 115 -12.21 -4.75 -11.55
C LEU A 115 -13.01 -4.25 -12.76
N VAL A 116 -14.32 -4.49 -12.78
CA VAL A 116 -15.23 -3.98 -13.82
C VAL A 116 -15.31 -2.45 -13.75
N THR A 117 -15.47 -1.89 -12.54
CA THR A 117 -15.49 -0.43 -12.33
C THR A 117 -14.20 0.22 -12.83
N PHE A 118 -13.04 -0.34 -12.48
CA PHE A 118 -11.74 0.15 -12.97
C PHE A 118 -11.68 0.17 -14.50
N MET A 119 -12.08 -0.91 -15.16
CA MET A 119 -12.09 -1.00 -16.62
C MET A 119 -13.12 -0.06 -17.27
N ASN A 120 -14.23 0.24 -16.60
CA ASN A 120 -15.20 1.23 -17.06
C ASN A 120 -14.64 2.65 -16.98
N ILE A 121 -13.89 2.98 -15.91
CA ILE A 121 -13.20 4.27 -15.79
C ILE A 121 -12.14 4.41 -16.90
N VAL A 122 -11.35 3.36 -17.17
CA VAL A 122 -10.40 3.35 -18.31
C VAL A 122 -11.13 3.57 -19.63
N SER A 123 -12.27 2.90 -19.82
CA SER A 123 -13.08 3.03 -21.04
C SER A 123 -13.64 4.44 -21.22
N TYR A 124 -14.02 5.10 -20.11
CA TYR A 124 -14.58 6.45 -20.13
C TYR A 124 -13.49 7.53 -20.35
N LEU A 125 -12.41 7.49 -19.57
CA LEU A 125 -11.37 8.53 -19.61
C LEU A 125 -10.36 8.36 -20.75
N ARG A 126 -10.20 7.13 -21.28
CA ARG A 126 -9.28 6.80 -22.37
C ARG A 126 -7.84 7.35 -22.18
N PRO A 127 -7.19 7.08 -21.03
CA PRO A 127 -5.86 7.61 -20.76
C PRO A 127 -4.79 7.11 -21.73
N LYS A 128 -3.70 7.85 -21.90
CA LYS A 128 -2.56 7.42 -22.75
C LYS A 128 -1.95 6.11 -22.25
N PHE A 129 -1.85 5.96 -20.93
CA PHE A 129 -1.31 4.79 -20.26
C PHE A 129 -2.23 4.30 -19.13
N VAL A 130 -2.23 2.99 -18.90
CA VAL A 130 -2.92 2.30 -17.81
C VAL A 130 -1.91 1.44 -17.07
N LEU A 131 -1.89 1.51 -15.74
CA LEU A 131 -1.16 0.59 -14.87
C LEU A 131 -2.11 -0.05 -13.87
N MET A 132 -2.46 -1.32 -14.08
CA MET A 132 -3.25 -2.06 -13.10
C MET A 132 -2.34 -2.96 -12.25
N GLU A 133 -2.45 -2.86 -10.94
CA GLU A 133 -1.79 -3.77 -9.99
C GLU A 133 -2.80 -4.77 -9.40
N ASN A 134 -2.35 -5.99 -9.10
CA ASN A 134 -3.13 -6.93 -8.29
C ASN A 134 -2.28 -8.04 -7.64
N VAL A 135 -2.92 -8.82 -6.78
CA VAL A 135 -2.34 -10.05 -6.23
C VAL A 135 -2.15 -11.12 -7.31
N VAL A 136 -1.15 -12.00 -7.14
CA VAL A 136 -0.86 -13.10 -8.08
C VAL A 136 -2.04 -14.08 -8.22
N ASP A 137 -2.89 -14.18 -7.18
CA ASP A 137 -4.08 -15.03 -7.20
C ASP A 137 -5.03 -14.69 -8.36
N ILE A 138 -4.99 -13.47 -8.92
CA ILE A 138 -5.77 -13.07 -10.11
C ILE A 138 -5.44 -13.91 -11.36
N LEU A 139 -4.25 -14.52 -11.37
CA LEU A 139 -3.72 -15.37 -12.44
C LEU A 139 -3.84 -16.88 -12.11
N GLN A 140 -4.21 -17.23 -10.88
CA GLN A 140 -4.35 -18.63 -10.43
C GLN A 140 -5.82 -19.05 -10.30
N PHE A 141 -6.63 -18.18 -9.68
CA PHE A 141 -8.04 -18.45 -9.41
C PHE A 141 -8.82 -18.57 -10.72
N ALA A 142 -9.70 -19.57 -10.80
CA ALA A 142 -10.52 -19.85 -11.99
C ALA A 142 -9.69 -19.81 -13.29
N GLU A 143 -8.51 -20.46 -13.30
CA GLU A 143 -7.60 -20.49 -14.46
C GLU A 143 -7.10 -19.11 -14.92
N GLY A 144 -7.04 -18.16 -13.99
CA GLY A 144 -6.63 -16.79 -14.24
C GLY A 144 -7.71 -15.94 -14.90
N TYR A 145 -9.00 -16.30 -14.72
CA TYR A 145 -10.15 -15.63 -15.33
C TYR A 145 -10.05 -14.10 -15.22
N LEU A 146 -9.83 -13.56 -14.01
CA LEU A 146 -9.84 -12.12 -13.78
C LEU A 146 -8.64 -11.42 -14.44
N GLY A 147 -7.47 -12.07 -14.47
CA GLY A 147 -6.31 -11.55 -15.19
C GLY A 147 -6.52 -11.54 -16.71
N ARG A 148 -7.12 -12.61 -17.25
CA ARG A 148 -7.50 -12.70 -18.66
C ARG A 148 -8.59 -11.68 -19.02
N TYR A 149 -9.55 -11.45 -18.13
CA TYR A 149 -10.57 -10.41 -18.29
C TYR A 149 -9.93 -9.02 -18.39
N ALA A 150 -9.05 -8.67 -17.46
CA ALA A 150 -8.37 -7.38 -17.46
C ALA A 150 -7.58 -7.15 -18.77
N LEU A 151 -6.79 -8.14 -19.18
CA LEU A 151 -6.04 -8.09 -20.44
C LEU A 151 -6.98 -7.98 -21.66
N SER A 152 -8.02 -8.80 -21.71
CA SER A 152 -9.02 -8.81 -22.79
C SER A 152 -9.73 -7.47 -22.93
N ARG A 153 -10.08 -6.81 -21.81
CA ARG A 153 -10.70 -5.47 -21.83
C ARG A 153 -9.77 -4.43 -22.45
N LEU A 154 -8.49 -4.41 -22.09
CA LEU A 154 -7.52 -3.48 -22.70
C LEU A 154 -7.37 -3.73 -24.21
N VAL A 155 -7.22 -4.99 -24.62
CA VAL A 155 -7.14 -5.37 -26.04
C VAL A 155 -8.41 -4.98 -26.82
N ALA A 156 -9.59 -5.25 -26.26
CA ALA A 156 -10.87 -4.87 -26.86
C ALA A 156 -11.03 -3.34 -26.99
N MET A 157 -10.41 -2.58 -26.09
CA MET A 157 -10.32 -1.12 -26.15
C MET A 157 -9.16 -0.61 -27.03
N ASN A 158 -8.51 -1.49 -27.81
CA ASN A 158 -7.38 -1.18 -28.69
C ASN A 158 -6.17 -0.56 -27.96
N TYR A 159 -5.89 -1.02 -26.73
CA TYR A 159 -4.63 -0.75 -26.05
C TYR A 159 -3.60 -1.83 -26.39
N GLN A 160 -2.38 -1.41 -26.68
CA GLN A 160 -1.21 -2.27 -26.51
C GLN A 160 -1.15 -2.70 -25.03
N SER A 161 -0.84 -3.96 -24.75
CA SER A 161 -0.91 -4.48 -23.38
C SER A 161 0.23 -5.43 -23.07
N ARG A 162 0.74 -5.41 -21.83
CA ARG A 162 1.75 -6.36 -21.34
C ARG A 162 1.55 -6.66 -19.87
N LEU A 163 1.62 -7.94 -19.52
CA LEU A 163 1.52 -8.44 -18.15
C LEU A 163 2.91 -8.79 -17.61
N GLY A 164 3.18 -8.43 -16.36
CA GLY A 164 4.40 -8.79 -15.64
C GLY A 164 4.12 -9.20 -14.20
N ILE A 165 4.85 -10.19 -13.70
CA ILE A 165 4.84 -10.62 -12.30
C ILE A 165 6.16 -10.19 -11.67
N MET A 166 6.10 -9.28 -10.71
CA MET A 166 7.29 -8.69 -10.08
C MET A 166 7.34 -9.03 -8.59
N LEU A 167 8.55 -9.30 -8.11
CA LEU A 167 8.82 -9.58 -6.70
C LEU A 167 9.46 -8.35 -6.05
N ALA A 168 8.83 -7.79 -5.01
CA ALA A 168 9.29 -6.56 -4.37
C ALA A 168 10.73 -6.63 -3.83
N GLY A 169 11.15 -7.79 -3.31
CA GLY A 169 12.51 -7.97 -2.81
C GLY A 169 13.59 -7.79 -3.88
N CYS A 170 13.29 -8.07 -5.15
CA CYS A 170 14.20 -7.84 -6.28
C CYS A 170 14.51 -6.34 -6.50
N TYR A 171 13.81 -5.43 -5.84
CA TYR A 171 13.97 -3.97 -5.94
C TYR A 171 14.40 -3.35 -4.62
N GLY A 172 15.16 -4.09 -3.80
CA GLY A 172 15.81 -3.55 -2.62
C GLY A 172 14.90 -3.46 -1.39
N LEU A 173 14.16 -4.53 -1.12
CA LEU A 173 13.36 -4.64 0.10
C LEU A 173 13.57 -5.99 0.79
N PRO A 174 13.60 -6.05 2.12
CA PRO A 174 13.70 -7.29 2.88
C PRO A 174 12.34 -8.01 2.98
N GLN A 175 11.64 -8.14 1.85
CA GLN A 175 10.35 -8.82 1.78
C GLN A 175 10.17 -9.69 0.55
N PHE A 176 9.28 -10.68 0.66
CA PHE A 176 8.92 -11.60 -0.42
C PHE A 176 7.49 -11.33 -0.95
N ARG A 177 7.25 -10.14 -1.48
CA ARG A 177 5.91 -9.72 -1.97
C ARG A 177 5.83 -9.77 -3.50
N MET A 178 5.21 -10.82 -4.02
CA MET A 178 4.96 -10.96 -5.46
C MET A 178 3.61 -10.33 -5.85
N ARG A 179 3.60 -9.56 -6.94
CA ARG A 179 2.42 -8.88 -7.49
C ARG A 179 2.39 -8.91 -9.01
N THR A 180 1.19 -8.81 -9.55
CA THR A 180 0.92 -8.75 -10.98
C THR A 180 0.71 -7.31 -11.39
N PHE A 181 1.36 -6.90 -12.48
CA PHE A 181 1.26 -5.58 -13.07
C PHE A 181 0.84 -5.73 -14.54
N LEU A 182 -0.17 -4.98 -14.95
CA LEU A 182 -0.68 -4.95 -16.31
C LEU A 182 -0.55 -3.54 -16.86
N TRP A 183 0.33 -3.39 -17.85
CA TRP A 183 0.43 -2.19 -18.66
C TRP A 183 -0.62 -2.18 -19.76
N GLY A 184 -1.20 -1.01 -19.98
CA GLY A 184 -1.91 -0.63 -21.20
C GLY A 184 -1.32 0.67 -21.76
N ALA A 185 -1.15 0.76 -23.08
CA ALA A 185 -0.79 2.00 -23.76
C ALA A 185 -1.61 2.18 -25.04
N LEU A 186 -2.08 3.39 -25.34
CA LEU A 186 -2.73 3.66 -26.62
C LEU A 186 -1.77 3.35 -27.78
N THR A 187 -2.30 3.04 -28.97
CA THR A 187 -1.48 2.74 -30.16
C THR A 187 -0.61 3.91 -30.62
N THR A 188 -0.90 5.13 -30.17
CA THR A 188 -0.10 6.35 -30.43
C THR A 188 1.09 6.52 -29.48
N MET A 189 1.23 5.63 -28.50
CA MET A 189 2.25 5.65 -27.46
C MET A 189 3.18 4.44 -27.55
N VAL A 190 4.35 4.52 -26.93
CA VAL A 190 5.25 3.38 -26.77
C VAL A 190 4.78 2.57 -25.56
N LEU A 191 4.61 1.25 -25.68
CA LEU A 191 4.21 0.42 -24.54
C LEU A 191 5.37 0.30 -23.51
N PRO A 192 5.16 0.65 -22.21
CA PRO A 192 6.21 0.54 -21.21
C PRO A 192 6.71 -0.89 -21.01
N LYS A 193 7.99 -1.00 -20.66
CA LYS A 193 8.66 -2.27 -20.35
C LYS A 193 8.57 -2.60 -18.87
N HIS A 194 8.82 -3.85 -18.50
CA HIS A 194 8.98 -4.21 -17.09
C HIS A 194 10.45 -4.07 -16.68
N PRO A 195 10.78 -3.33 -15.62
CA PRO A 195 12.16 -3.20 -15.16
C PRO A 195 12.65 -4.53 -14.59
N LEU A 196 13.90 -4.90 -14.87
CA LEU A 196 14.52 -6.11 -14.37
C LEU A 196 14.93 -5.98 -12.89
N PRO A 197 15.09 -7.12 -12.18
CA PRO A 197 15.64 -7.15 -10.83
C PRO A 197 16.93 -6.35 -10.66
N THR A 198 17.12 -5.75 -9.50
CA THR A 198 18.38 -5.07 -9.11
C THR A 198 19.07 -5.77 -7.95
N HIS A 199 18.36 -6.65 -7.25
CA HIS A 199 18.84 -7.39 -6.08
C HIS A 199 18.68 -8.90 -6.31
N ASN A 200 19.67 -9.67 -5.86
CA ASN A 200 19.74 -11.11 -5.99
C ASN A 200 18.86 -11.82 -4.94
N VAL A 201 17.55 -11.81 -5.17
CA VAL A 201 16.58 -12.51 -4.33
C VAL A 201 16.22 -13.85 -4.94
N VAL A 202 16.38 -14.91 -4.16
CA VAL A 202 15.91 -16.25 -4.54
C VAL A 202 14.38 -16.23 -4.61
N ILE A 203 13.83 -16.39 -5.81
CA ILE A 203 12.38 -16.46 -6.03
C ILE A 203 11.86 -17.78 -5.45
N ARG A 204 11.16 -17.73 -4.31
CA ARG A 204 10.55 -18.88 -3.64
C ARG A 204 9.05 -18.93 -3.90
N GLY A 205 8.58 -19.95 -4.62
CA GLY A 205 7.16 -20.09 -4.98
C GLY A 205 6.96 -19.80 -6.47
N GLY A 206 6.37 -20.77 -7.15
CA GLY A 206 6.24 -20.75 -8.61
C GLY A 206 5.25 -19.69 -9.08
N ALA A 207 5.56 -19.07 -10.22
CA ALA A 207 4.55 -18.38 -10.99
C ALA A 207 3.45 -19.36 -11.41
N PRO A 208 2.20 -18.89 -11.62
CA PRO A 208 1.14 -19.72 -12.15
C PRO A 208 1.60 -20.37 -13.47
N ASN A 209 1.41 -21.68 -13.63
CA ASN A 209 1.93 -22.43 -14.79
C ASN A 209 1.57 -21.79 -16.16
N ALA A 210 0.34 -21.25 -16.27
CA ALA A 210 -0.15 -20.59 -17.48
C ALA A 210 0.48 -19.21 -17.76
N PHE A 211 1.20 -18.63 -16.78
CA PHE A 211 1.77 -17.28 -16.81
C PHE A 211 3.26 -17.27 -16.41
N THR A 212 3.96 -18.39 -16.56
CA THR A 212 5.39 -18.51 -16.25
C THR A 212 6.25 -17.56 -17.07
N GLN A 213 5.88 -17.32 -18.32
CA GLN A 213 6.55 -16.36 -19.22
C GLN A 213 6.29 -14.88 -18.84
N SER A 214 5.38 -14.61 -17.89
CA SER A 214 5.12 -13.26 -17.41
C SER A 214 5.99 -12.88 -16.21
N VAL A 215 6.85 -13.79 -15.71
CA VAL A 215 7.76 -13.47 -14.60
C VAL A 215 8.83 -12.49 -15.07
N VAL A 216 8.98 -11.39 -14.34
CA VAL A 216 10.00 -10.39 -14.60
C VAL A 216 11.28 -10.80 -13.85
N ALA A 217 12.16 -11.49 -14.57
CA ALA A 217 13.45 -11.95 -14.09
C ALA A 217 14.47 -11.96 -15.25
N TYR A 218 15.75 -12.06 -14.91
CA TYR A 218 16.79 -12.39 -15.88
C TYR A 218 16.66 -13.84 -16.32
N ASP A 219 17.07 -14.14 -17.55
CA ASP A 219 17.14 -15.51 -18.04
C ASP A 219 18.21 -16.29 -17.27
N GLU A 220 18.03 -17.61 -17.10
CA GLU A 220 18.96 -18.47 -16.34
C GLU A 220 20.39 -18.48 -16.90
N ILE A 221 20.54 -18.14 -18.19
CA ILE A 221 21.84 -18.04 -18.87
C ILE A 221 22.53 -16.69 -18.68
N GLN A 222 21.82 -15.69 -18.19
CA GLN A 222 22.36 -14.35 -17.95
C GLN A 222 22.96 -14.29 -16.54
N ASN A 223 24.17 -13.74 -16.42
CA ASN A 223 24.87 -13.54 -15.15
C ASN A 223 25.01 -12.04 -14.84
N PRO A 224 23.91 -11.33 -14.51
CA PRO A 224 23.98 -9.92 -14.15
C PRO A 224 24.69 -9.72 -12.81
N THR A 225 25.32 -8.56 -12.65
CA THR A 225 25.81 -8.12 -11.33
C THR A 225 24.67 -7.46 -10.56
N LEU A 226 24.11 -8.15 -9.58
CA LEU A 226 23.01 -7.67 -8.74
C LEU A 226 23.49 -7.38 -7.32
N LYS A 227 22.84 -6.43 -6.64
CA LYS A 227 23.07 -6.16 -5.20
C LYS A 227 22.61 -7.35 -4.36
N ASN A 228 23.17 -7.51 -3.16
CA ASN A 228 22.74 -8.56 -2.23
C ASN A 228 21.28 -8.36 -1.80
N ALA A 229 20.55 -9.46 -1.57
CA ALA A 229 19.23 -9.38 -0.96
C ALA A 229 19.30 -8.71 0.41
N LEU A 230 18.38 -7.77 0.68
CA LEU A 230 18.29 -7.12 1.98
C LEU A 230 17.62 -8.03 3.02
N VAL A 231 18.01 -7.86 4.28
CA VAL A 231 17.40 -8.51 5.45
C VAL A 231 16.78 -7.49 6.40
N LEU A 232 16.07 -7.95 7.43
CA LEU A 232 15.39 -7.09 8.39
C LEU A 232 16.35 -6.08 9.05
N GLU A 233 17.56 -6.51 9.39
CA GLU A 233 18.60 -5.64 9.96
C GLU A 233 18.93 -4.44 9.08
N ASP A 234 18.98 -4.64 7.76
CA ASP A 234 19.25 -3.56 6.81
C ASP A 234 18.20 -2.47 6.87
N ALA A 235 16.96 -2.80 7.25
CA ALA A 235 15.84 -1.87 7.23
C ALA A 235 15.59 -1.13 8.55
N ILE A 236 15.78 -1.78 9.70
CA ILE A 236 15.26 -1.26 10.97
C ILE A 236 16.29 -1.14 12.10
N SER A 237 17.56 -1.52 11.88
CA SER A 237 18.57 -1.55 12.95
C SER A 237 19.04 -0.18 13.46
N ASP A 238 18.73 0.92 12.77
CA ASP A 238 18.98 2.30 13.22
C ASP A 238 17.81 2.92 14.02
N LEU A 239 16.65 2.25 14.08
CA LEU A 239 15.50 2.81 14.79
C LEU A 239 15.68 2.76 16.32
N PRO A 240 15.25 3.80 17.05
CA PRO A 240 15.32 3.82 18.51
C PRO A 240 14.41 2.75 19.13
N LYS A 241 14.71 2.35 20.37
CA LYS A 241 13.85 1.41 21.09
C LYS A 241 12.59 2.10 21.59
N VAL A 242 11.45 1.41 21.52
CA VAL A 242 10.15 1.90 21.99
C VAL A 242 9.37 0.80 22.71
N GLY A 243 8.49 1.19 23.64
CA GLY A 243 7.60 0.30 24.38
C GLY A 243 6.41 -0.19 23.56
N ASN A 244 5.61 -1.10 24.12
CA ASN A 244 4.35 -1.58 23.53
C ASN A 244 3.26 -0.49 23.50
N ASP A 245 3.40 0.56 24.31
CA ASP A 245 2.47 1.65 24.51
C ASP A 245 2.94 2.98 23.91
N GLN A 246 3.98 2.97 23.05
CA GLN A 246 4.46 4.17 22.39
C GLN A 246 3.35 4.85 21.58
N ALA A 247 3.07 6.10 21.94
CA ALA A 247 1.98 6.89 21.39
C ALA A 247 2.43 8.14 20.62
N ASP A 248 3.69 8.58 20.77
CA ASP A 248 4.14 9.80 20.08
C ASP A 248 4.32 9.52 18.59
N ASP A 249 3.53 10.22 17.77
CA ASP A 249 3.54 10.11 16.32
C ASP A 249 4.84 10.64 15.69
N VAL A 250 5.57 11.50 16.40
CA VAL A 250 6.81 12.12 15.93
C VAL A 250 7.85 12.06 17.04
N MET A 251 9.06 11.62 16.68
CA MET A 251 10.20 11.59 17.58
C MET A 251 11.51 11.84 16.82
N GLU A 252 12.62 11.97 17.54
CA GLU A 252 13.95 12.13 16.95
C GLU A 252 14.62 10.78 16.68
N TYR A 253 15.44 10.74 15.63
CA TYR A 253 16.39 9.65 15.47
C TYR A 253 17.52 9.77 16.51
N LEU A 254 17.79 8.69 17.23
CA LEU A 254 18.89 8.68 18.21
C LEU A 254 20.26 8.36 17.57
N VAL A 255 20.26 7.76 16.38
CA VAL A 255 21.49 7.37 15.68
C VAL A 255 21.43 7.70 14.19
N LYS A 256 22.62 7.83 13.59
CA LYS A 256 22.78 7.93 12.14
C LYS A 256 22.42 6.59 11.47
N PRO A 257 21.98 6.60 10.19
CA PRO A 257 21.74 5.38 9.44
C PRO A 257 23.02 4.54 9.36
N LYS A 258 22.87 3.22 9.50
CA LYS A 258 23.96 2.24 9.54
C LYS A 258 24.17 1.56 8.19
N THR A 259 23.12 1.40 7.39
CA THR A 259 23.14 0.69 6.11
C THR A 259 22.90 1.61 4.92
N GLU A 260 23.15 1.12 3.69
CA GLU A 260 22.79 1.83 2.46
C GLU A 260 21.27 2.05 2.36
N PHE A 261 20.47 1.03 2.70
CA PHE A 261 19.02 1.13 2.71
C PHE A 261 18.53 2.22 3.68
N GLN A 262 19.08 2.28 4.89
CA GLN A 262 18.69 3.30 5.88
C GLN A 262 19.08 4.70 5.44
N ARG A 263 20.21 4.85 4.74
CA ARG A 263 20.59 6.14 4.12
C ARG A 263 19.60 6.54 3.03
N TYR A 264 19.23 5.61 2.16
CA TYR A 264 18.25 5.83 1.09
C TYR A 264 16.87 6.19 1.64
N ILE A 265 16.33 5.42 2.58
CA ILE A 265 14.96 5.59 3.05
C ILE A 265 14.78 6.90 3.87
N ARG A 266 15.86 7.44 4.42
CA ARG A 266 15.92 8.71 5.17
C ARG A 266 16.23 9.93 4.31
N LEU A 267 16.36 9.78 2.99
CA LEU A 267 16.58 10.92 2.09
C LEU A 267 15.44 11.93 2.19
N SER A 268 15.78 13.20 1.95
CA SER A 268 14.79 14.27 1.81
C SER A 268 13.87 14.06 0.60
N ARG A 269 12.76 14.80 0.58
CA ARG A 269 11.89 14.86 -0.61
C ARG A 269 12.66 15.32 -1.84
N LYS A 270 13.52 16.32 -1.69
CA LYS A 270 14.35 16.85 -2.77
C LYS A 270 15.30 15.78 -3.33
N GLU A 271 15.99 15.04 -2.47
CA GLU A 271 16.88 13.95 -2.90
C GLU A 271 16.12 12.77 -3.52
N MET A 272 14.86 12.53 -3.10
CA MET A 272 13.98 11.53 -3.70
C MET A 272 13.34 11.98 -5.02
N LEU A 273 13.48 13.25 -5.41
CA LEU A 273 12.77 13.92 -6.50
C LEU A 273 11.24 13.94 -6.30
N ASP A 274 10.80 14.14 -5.06
CA ASP A 274 9.40 14.34 -4.70
C ASP A 274 9.06 15.84 -4.67
N TYR A 275 8.33 16.28 -5.70
CA TYR A 275 7.95 17.68 -5.92
C TYR A 275 6.57 18.03 -5.37
N SER A 276 6.00 17.20 -4.48
CA SER A 276 4.65 17.40 -3.94
C SER A 276 4.47 18.75 -3.23
N PHE A 277 5.55 19.40 -2.79
CA PHE A 277 5.58 20.71 -2.14
C PHE A 277 6.29 21.80 -2.98
N GLY A 278 6.51 21.55 -4.28
CA GLY A 278 7.33 22.40 -5.15
C GLY A 278 8.77 22.51 -4.62
N ASP A 279 9.32 23.73 -4.62
CA ASP A 279 10.69 24.00 -4.13
C ASP A 279 10.80 24.11 -2.59
N LYS A 280 9.67 24.03 -1.88
CA LYS A 280 9.66 24.17 -0.42
C LYS A 280 10.02 22.85 0.26
N THR A 281 10.75 22.93 1.36
CA THR A 281 10.91 21.80 2.29
C THR A 281 9.54 21.39 2.82
N GLY A 282 9.19 20.11 2.62
CA GLY A 282 7.94 19.56 3.09
C GLY A 282 7.95 19.30 4.61
N PRO A 283 6.78 19.05 5.22
CA PRO A 283 6.71 18.68 6.63
C PRO A 283 7.36 17.32 6.89
N GLY A 284 7.90 17.14 8.11
CA GLY A 284 8.43 15.86 8.60
C GLY A 284 9.84 15.51 8.11
N GLU A 285 10.57 16.48 7.56
CA GLU A 285 11.94 16.27 7.11
C GLU A 285 12.90 16.12 8.30
N GLY A 286 13.69 15.04 8.33
CA GLY A 286 14.64 14.75 9.40
C GLY A 286 14.06 14.18 10.69
N THR A 287 12.73 14.04 10.81
CA THR A 287 12.07 13.45 11.98
C THR A 287 11.66 12.00 11.75
N LEU A 288 11.56 11.23 12.84
CA LEU A 288 11.05 9.86 12.82
C LEU A 288 9.54 9.89 13.11
N MET A 289 8.74 9.56 12.11
CA MET A 289 7.28 9.55 12.23
C MET A 289 6.73 8.12 12.35
N ASP A 290 5.57 7.96 12.98
CA ASP A 290 4.81 6.69 13.03
C ASP A 290 5.59 5.51 13.63
N HIS A 291 6.58 5.75 14.49
CA HIS A 291 7.32 4.67 15.16
C HIS A 291 6.55 4.10 16.36
N CYS A 292 5.28 3.76 16.11
CA CYS A 292 4.31 3.30 17.08
C CYS A 292 3.89 1.86 16.77
N PRO A 293 3.96 0.92 17.72
CA PRO A 293 3.43 -0.42 17.55
C PRO A 293 1.92 -0.49 17.76
N LEU A 294 1.29 -1.58 17.31
CA LEU A 294 -0.03 -1.95 17.82
C LEU A 294 0.09 -2.22 19.32
N ARG A 295 -0.61 -1.41 20.12
CA ARG A 295 -0.71 -1.63 21.56
C ARG A 295 -1.40 -2.95 21.85
N LEU A 296 -0.62 -3.96 22.23
CA LEU A 296 -1.16 -5.25 22.65
C LEU A 296 -1.96 -5.09 23.93
N ASN A 297 -3.06 -5.84 24.06
CA ASN A 297 -3.77 -5.97 25.33
C ASN A 297 -2.85 -6.62 26.38
N LYS A 298 -3.24 -6.54 27.65
CA LYS A 298 -2.43 -7.06 28.77
C LYS A 298 -2.01 -8.51 28.55
N ASP A 299 -2.94 -9.38 28.18
CA ASP A 299 -2.66 -10.81 28.00
C ASP A 299 -1.69 -11.10 26.85
N ASP A 300 -1.89 -10.47 25.70
CA ASP A 300 -1.01 -10.64 24.54
C ASP A 300 0.38 -10.06 24.82
N TYR A 301 0.46 -8.95 25.55
CA TYR A 301 1.74 -8.40 25.99
C TYR A 301 2.47 -9.33 26.96
N GLU A 302 1.76 -9.91 27.95
CA GLU A 302 2.34 -10.93 28.83
C GLU A 302 2.86 -12.15 28.06
N ARG A 303 2.12 -12.62 27.05
CA ARG A 303 2.59 -13.71 26.17
C ARG A 303 3.87 -13.31 25.43
N VAL A 304 3.89 -12.14 24.81
CA VAL A 304 5.04 -11.65 24.04
C VAL A 304 6.29 -11.48 24.90
N LYS A 305 6.15 -11.05 26.17
CA LYS A 305 7.27 -10.98 27.12
C LYS A 305 7.88 -12.34 27.43
N ARG A 306 7.10 -13.42 27.34
CA ARG A 306 7.55 -14.80 27.59
C ARG A 306 8.12 -15.51 26.34
N ILE A 307 8.01 -14.91 25.15
CA ILE A 307 8.64 -15.45 23.95
C ILE A 307 10.16 -15.17 24.00
N PRO A 308 11.03 -16.19 23.89
CA PRO A 308 12.48 -16.00 23.90
C PRO A 308 12.99 -14.98 22.86
N PHE A 309 14.09 -14.30 23.17
CA PHE A 309 14.75 -13.35 22.27
C PHE A 309 15.82 -14.05 21.42
N GLU A 310 15.39 -15.03 20.63
CA GLU A 310 16.26 -15.81 19.76
C GLU A 310 15.61 -16.10 18.41
N LYS A 311 16.42 -16.50 17.43
CA LYS A 311 15.97 -16.80 16.07
C LYS A 311 15.05 -18.01 16.07
N GLY A 312 13.85 -17.85 15.49
CA GLY A 312 12.86 -18.93 15.38
C GLY A 312 11.90 -19.02 16.56
N ALA A 313 12.09 -18.23 17.62
CA ALA A 313 11.21 -18.22 18.78
C ALA A 313 9.75 -17.92 18.41
N ASN A 314 8.81 -18.66 18.98
CA ASN A 314 7.38 -18.58 18.70
C ASN A 314 6.54 -19.14 19.87
N PHE A 315 5.22 -19.26 19.69
CA PHE A 315 4.32 -19.75 20.75
C PHE A 315 4.66 -21.16 21.29
N ARG A 316 5.39 -21.98 20.53
CA ARG A 316 5.81 -23.32 20.96
C ARG A 316 6.84 -23.30 22.09
N ASP A 317 7.49 -22.16 22.32
CA ASP A 317 8.46 -21.98 23.39
C ASP A 317 7.80 -21.50 24.69
N LEU A 318 6.47 -21.34 24.70
CA LEU A 318 5.72 -21.05 25.91
C LEU A 318 5.57 -22.32 26.77
N GLU A 319 5.58 -22.13 28.08
CA GLU A 319 5.39 -23.18 29.07
C GLU A 319 4.09 -23.98 28.83
N GLY A 320 4.21 -25.31 28.92
CA GLY A 320 3.10 -26.25 28.70
C GLY A 320 2.85 -26.59 27.23
N VAL A 321 3.75 -26.23 26.30
CA VAL A 321 3.74 -26.69 24.91
C VAL A 321 4.91 -27.64 24.65
N ARG A 322 4.64 -28.73 23.95
CA ARG A 322 5.67 -29.62 23.40
C ARG A 322 5.44 -29.86 21.92
N VAL A 323 6.49 -30.26 21.20
CA VAL A 323 6.37 -30.68 19.80
C VAL A 323 6.33 -32.21 19.75
N GLY A 324 5.16 -32.75 19.42
CA GLY A 324 4.93 -34.18 19.29
C GLY A 324 5.43 -34.75 17.94
N PRO A 325 5.12 -36.03 17.68
CA PRO A 325 5.41 -36.67 16.40
C PRO A 325 4.86 -35.87 15.22
N ASN A 326 5.54 -35.91 14.06
CA ASN A 326 5.16 -35.19 12.85
C ASN A 326 5.17 -33.65 12.95
N ASN A 327 5.94 -33.09 13.88
CA ASN A 327 6.13 -31.65 14.07
C ASN A 327 4.83 -30.91 14.42
N VAL A 328 3.95 -31.56 15.19
CA VAL A 328 2.66 -31.00 15.65
C VAL A 328 2.84 -30.45 17.06
N ALA A 329 2.42 -29.20 17.28
CA ALA A 329 2.39 -28.61 18.62
C ALA A 329 1.23 -29.21 19.43
N GLU A 330 1.50 -29.62 20.66
CA GLU A 330 0.54 -30.21 21.58
C GLU A 330 0.73 -29.63 22.98
N PHE A 331 -0.32 -29.70 23.81
CA PHE A 331 -0.15 -29.39 25.23
C PHE A 331 0.64 -30.53 25.90
N ASP A 332 1.58 -30.15 26.75
CA ASP A 332 2.32 -31.12 27.54
C ASP A 332 1.41 -31.73 28.62
N PRO A 333 1.16 -33.05 28.63
CA PRO A 333 0.33 -33.69 29.65
C PRO A 333 0.96 -33.66 31.05
N GLU A 334 2.28 -33.45 31.17
CA GLU A 334 2.99 -33.38 32.45
C GLU A 334 2.89 -32.00 33.11
N ILE A 335 2.57 -30.97 32.32
CA ILE A 335 2.50 -29.58 32.79
C ILE A 335 1.03 -29.14 32.80
N PRO A 336 0.44 -28.85 33.98
CA PRO A 336 -0.90 -28.27 34.06
C PRO A 336 -1.00 -27.00 33.23
N ARG A 337 -2.20 -26.70 32.72
CA ARG A 337 -2.44 -25.50 31.91
C ARG A 337 -2.02 -24.25 32.71
N VAL A 338 -1.11 -23.47 32.14
CA VAL A 338 -0.65 -22.20 32.71
C VAL A 338 -1.65 -21.09 32.36
N TYR A 339 -2.05 -20.31 33.36
CA TYR A 339 -2.98 -19.20 33.23
C TYR A 339 -2.29 -17.86 33.53
N LEU A 340 -2.78 -16.81 32.89
CA LEU A 340 -2.39 -15.43 33.13
C LEU A 340 -3.15 -14.86 34.33
N GLU A 341 -2.73 -13.70 34.83
CA GLU A 341 -3.42 -13.01 35.94
C GLU A 341 -4.89 -12.71 35.64
N SER A 342 -5.25 -12.53 34.37
CA SER A 342 -6.63 -12.33 33.92
C SER A 342 -7.51 -13.59 33.99
N GLY A 343 -6.92 -14.76 34.31
CA GLY A 343 -7.59 -16.06 34.23
C GLY A 343 -7.64 -16.66 32.82
N ASN A 344 -7.15 -15.96 31.79
CA ASN A 344 -7.03 -16.50 30.44
C ASN A 344 -5.81 -17.42 30.30
N PRO A 345 -5.84 -18.44 29.42
CA PRO A 345 -4.71 -19.34 29.24
C PRO A 345 -3.49 -18.62 28.66
N LEU A 346 -2.29 -18.98 29.14
CA LEU A 346 -1.02 -18.50 28.59
C LEU A 346 -0.92 -18.84 27.10
N VAL A 347 -1.17 -20.10 26.76
CA VAL A 347 -1.15 -20.60 25.38
C VAL A 347 -2.58 -20.67 24.85
N PRO A 348 -2.97 -19.82 23.89
CA PRO A 348 -4.31 -19.86 23.31
C PRO A 348 -4.54 -21.15 22.51
N GLU A 349 -5.73 -21.74 22.62
CA GLU A 349 -6.06 -22.97 21.90
C GLU A 349 -5.95 -22.85 20.37
N TYR A 350 -6.29 -21.67 19.83
CA TYR A 350 -6.23 -21.46 18.39
C TYR A 350 -4.80 -21.63 17.85
N ALA A 351 -3.77 -21.31 18.66
CA ALA A 351 -2.38 -21.39 18.24
C ALA A 351 -1.95 -22.85 18.01
N ILE A 352 -2.39 -23.75 18.90
CA ILE A 352 -2.19 -25.21 18.79
C ILE A 352 -2.95 -25.79 17.60
N LYS A 353 -4.17 -25.30 17.32
CA LYS A 353 -4.99 -25.80 16.21
C LYS A 353 -4.57 -25.21 14.85
N PHE A 354 -3.83 -24.10 14.83
CA PHE A 354 -3.51 -23.35 13.61
C PHE A 354 -2.69 -24.18 12.62
N ARG A 355 -3.20 -24.33 11.38
CA ARG A 355 -2.62 -25.18 10.33
C ARG A 355 -2.32 -26.60 10.83
N SER A 356 -3.28 -27.19 11.53
CA SER A 356 -3.17 -28.55 12.10
C SER A 356 -1.99 -28.68 13.07
N GLY A 357 -1.68 -27.61 13.81
CA GLY A 357 -0.62 -27.54 14.80
C GLY A 357 0.81 -27.50 14.24
N LYS A 358 0.99 -27.47 12.92
CA LYS A 358 2.32 -27.48 12.27
C LYS A 358 2.91 -26.09 12.05
N SER A 359 2.18 -25.03 12.39
CA SER A 359 2.65 -23.67 12.16
C SER A 359 3.68 -23.22 13.18
N LEU A 360 4.62 -22.37 12.74
CA LEU A 360 5.54 -21.60 13.59
C LEU A 360 5.18 -20.11 13.65
N ARG A 361 3.99 -19.74 13.12
CA ARG A 361 3.60 -18.34 12.94
C ARG A 361 3.04 -17.66 14.20
N PRO A 362 2.13 -18.27 14.98
CA PRO A 362 1.55 -17.59 16.14
C PRO A 362 2.62 -17.12 17.13
N PHE A 363 2.54 -15.86 17.56
CA PHE A 363 3.52 -15.19 18.42
C PHE A 363 4.96 -15.37 17.96
N GLY A 364 5.18 -15.50 16.65
CA GLY A 364 6.51 -15.71 16.08
C GLY A 364 7.34 -14.44 16.08
N ARG A 365 8.59 -14.57 16.53
CA ARG A 365 9.60 -13.52 16.48
C ARG A 365 10.32 -13.53 15.14
N LEU A 366 10.54 -12.35 14.59
CA LEU A 366 11.41 -12.14 13.45
C LEU A 366 12.86 -12.00 13.92
N TRP A 367 13.81 -12.27 13.04
CA TRP A 367 15.23 -12.10 13.33
C TRP A 367 15.95 -11.23 12.31
N TRP A 368 17.10 -10.69 12.70
CA TRP A 368 17.86 -9.68 11.98
C TRP A 368 18.27 -10.13 10.56
N ASP A 369 18.64 -11.39 10.40
CA ASP A 369 19.09 -11.99 9.13
C ASP A 369 17.94 -12.63 8.31
N GLU A 370 16.69 -12.35 8.66
CA GLU A 370 15.51 -12.86 7.96
C GLU A 370 14.86 -11.79 7.09
N THR A 371 14.06 -12.24 6.11
CA THR A 371 13.12 -11.40 5.39
C THR A 371 11.72 -11.55 5.97
N VAL A 372 10.88 -10.54 5.75
CA VAL A 372 9.46 -10.59 6.11
C VAL A 372 8.68 -11.10 4.88
N PRO A 373 7.96 -12.24 4.94
CA PRO A 373 7.32 -12.79 3.74
C PRO A 373 6.43 -11.78 3.01
N THR A 374 5.40 -11.27 3.69
CA THR A 374 4.53 -10.19 3.16
C THR A 374 4.12 -9.31 4.31
N VAL A 375 4.38 -8.01 4.22
CA VAL A 375 3.77 -7.02 5.12
C VAL A 375 2.27 -6.99 4.85
N VAL A 376 1.47 -7.22 5.89
CA VAL A 376 0.01 -7.32 5.83
C VAL A 376 -0.65 -6.17 6.59
N THR A 377 -1.98 -6.06 6.48
CA THR A 377 -2.79 -4.94 6.99
C THR A 377 -3.05 -4.96 8.50
N SER A 378 -2.73 -6.06 9.18
CA SER A 378 -2.93 -6.22 10.62
C SER A 378 -1.61 -6.53 11.28
N ALA A 379 -1.35 -5.92 12.43
CA ALA A 379 -0.14 -6.16 13.22
C ALA A 379 -0.33 -7.14 14.38
N ASN A 380 -1.47 -7.84 14.43
CA ASN A 380 -1.76 -8.75 15.51
C ASN A 380 -0.86 -10.03 15.43
N PRO A 381 -0.25 -10.50 16.53
CA PRO A 381 0.70 -11.62 16.52
C PRO A 381 0.06 -13.02 16.43
N HIS A 382 -1.27 -13.14 16.42
CA HIS A 382 -1.99 -14.41 16.58
C HIS A 382 -1.77 -15.42 15.44
N SER A 383 -1.44 -14.97 14.22
CA SER A 383 -1.29 -15.87 13.06
C SER A 383 -0.09 -15.57 12.15
N GLN A 384 0.86 -14.76 12.63
CA GLN A 384 2.00 -14.28 11.85
C GLN A 384 3.24 -14.02 12.69
N ARG A 385 4.40 -14.08 12.02
CA ARG A 385 5.69 -13.69 12.61
C ARG A 385 5.84 -12.18 12.48
N ILE A 386 5.75 -11.46 13.59
CA ILE A 386 5.77 -9.99 13.60
C ILE A 386 6.38 -9.40 14.89
N LEU A 387 6.82 -10.24 15.83
CA LEU A 387 7.47 -9.72 17.03
C LEU A 387 8.86 -9.18 16.66
N HIS A 388 9.20 -8.02 17.22
CA HIS A 388 10.50 -7.37 16.99
C HIS A 388 11.64 -8.28 17.49
N PRO A 389 12.81 -8.34 16.82
CA PRO A 389 13.89 -9.26 17.20
C PRO A 389 14.39 -9.13 18.64
N SER A 390 14.51 -7.90 19.16
CA SER A 390 15.10 -7.62 20.48
C SER A 390 14.21 -6.82 21.43
N GLN A 391 12.91 -6.66 21.13
CA GLN A 391 11.99 -5.84 21.93
C GLN A 391 10.69 -6.62 22.16
N ALA A 392 10.07 -6.46 23.34
CA ALA A 392 8.83 -7.16 23.70
C ALA A 392 7.58 -6.49 23.07
N ARG A 393 7.58 -6.29 21.75
CA ARG A 393 6.49 -5.66 21.00
C ARG A 393 6.39 -6.26 19.61
N VAL A 394 5.28 -5.96 18.92
CA VAL A 394 5.19 -6.16 17.47
C VAL A 394 6.03 -5.11 16.74
N LEU A 395 6.33 -5.35 15.46
CA LEU A 395 6.90 -4.32 14.59
C LEU A 395 5.98 -3.10 14.53
N THR A 396 6.55 -1.90 14.62
CA THR A 396 5.87 -0.60 14.53
C THR A 396 5.33 -0.33 13.13
N VAL A 397 4.45 0.67 13.02
CA VAL A 397 3.96 1.15 11.72
C VAL A 397 5.14 1.59 10.84
N ARG A 398 6.08 2.39 11.35
CA ARG A 398 7.28 2.83 10.61
C ARG A 398 8.17 1.68 10.16
N GLU A 399 8.39 0.67 11.01
CA GLU A 399 9.15 -0.53 10.61
C GLU A 399 8.48 -1.23 9.43
N ASN A 400 7.16 -1.42 9.47
CA ASN A 400 6.40 -1.99 8.35
C ASN A 400 6.43 -1.09 7.11
N ALA A 401 6.38 0.23 7.28
CA ALA A 401 6.46 1.19 6.19
C ALA A 401 7.82 1.10 5.46
N ARG A 402 8.92 1.00 6.20
CA ARG A 402 10.26 0.76 5.64
C ARG A 402 10.35 -0.59 4.93
N LEU A 403 9.77 -1.66 5.48
CA LEU A 403 9.70 -2.95 4.81
C LEU A 403 8.93 -2.88 3.47
N GLN A 404 8.03 -1.90 3.33
CA GLN A 404 7.30 -1.60 2.09
C GLN A 404 7.95 -0.49 1.23
N GLY A 405 9.11 0.01 1.66
CA GLY A 405 9.93 0.98 0.95
C GLY A 405 9.44 2.42 1.00
N PHE A 406 8.51 2.74 1.90
CA PHE A 406 8.07 4.13 2.11
C PHE A 406 9.23 5.00 2.59
N PRO A 407 9.52 6.14 1.93
CA PRO A 407 10.44 7.13 2.47
C PRO A 407 10.03 7.53 3.89
N ASP A 408 11.00 7.80 4.75
CA ASP A 408 10.73 8.10 6.16
C ASP A 408 9.96 9.42 6.35
N TYR A 409 10.05 10.35 5.39
CA TYR A 409 9.24 11.57 5.37
C TYR A 409 7.75 11.32 5.01
N TYR A 410 7.39 10.12 4.55
CA TYR A 410 6.00 9.82 4.20
C TYR A 410 5.22 9.55 5.49
N ARG A 411 4.38 10.51 5.89
CA ARG A 411 3.56 10.45 7.10
C ARG A 411 2.27 9.68 6.82
N LEU A 412 1.89 8.82 7.76
CA LEU A 412 0.61 8.11 7.75
C LEU A 412 -0.37 8.81 8.70
N ASP A 413 -1.66 8.70 8.41
CA ASP A 413 -2.70 9.38 9.19
C ASP A 413 -3.81 8.44 9.66
N GLY A 414 -4.55 8.85 10.67
CA GLY A 414 -5.64 8.08 11.28
C GLY A 414 -5.19 7.15 12.42
N PRO A 415 -6.09 6.30 12.95
CA PRO A 415 -5.78 5.35 14.02
C PRO A 415 -4.68 4.35 13.65
N ILE A 416 -3.90 3.88 14.64
CA ILE A 416 -2.78 2.94 14.43
C ILE A 416 -3.15 1.72 13.57
N LYS A 417 -4.33 1.11 13.79
CA LYS A 417 -4.79 -0.02 12.98
C LYS A 417 -4.98 0.34 11.51
N GLU A 418 -5.49 1.52 11.22
CA GLU A 418 -5.68 2.02 9.85
C GLU A 418 -4.35 2.36 9.18
N ARG A 419 -3.37 2.88 9.94
CA ARG A 419 -2.01 3.10 9.41
C ARG A 419 -1.34 1.78 9.01
N TYR A 420 -1.51 0.70 9.78
CA TYR A 420 -1.09 -0.64 9.34
C TYR A 420 -1.83 -1.10 8.08
N MET A 421 -3.13 -0.82 7.96
CA MET A 421 -3.90 -1.15 6.76
C MET A 421 -3.38 -0.39 5.53
N GLN A 422 -3.08 0.90 5.65
CA GLN A 422 -2.48 1.72 4.59
C GLN A 422 -1.17 1.11 4.10
N VAL A 423 -0.26 0.79 5.02
CA VAL A 423 1.05 0.17 4.68
C VAL A 423 0.88 -1.22 4.07
N GLY A 424 0.02 -2.07 4.64
CA GLY A 424 -0.16 -3.46 4.17
C GLY A 424 -0.81 -3.56 2.78
N ASN A 425 -1.71 -2.63 2.46
CA ASN A 425 -2.40 -2.54 1.17
C ASN A 425 -1.53 -1.93 0.07
N ALA A 426 -0.55 -1.10 0.42
CA ALA A 426 0.27 -0.41 -0.55
C ALA A 426 1.05 -1.35 -1.49
N VAL A 427 1.35 -0.83 -2.68
CA VAL A 427 2.38 -1.38 -3.56
C VAL A 427 3.75 -0.93 -3.02
N ALA A 428 4.74 -1.81 -3.09
CA ALA A 428 6.11 -1.49 -2.71
C ALA A 428 6.61 -0.26 -3.47
N VAL A 429 7.02 0.79 -2.77
CA VAL A 429 7.40 2.07 -3.39
C VAL A 429 8.58 1.91 -4.39
N PRO A 430 9.65 1.13 -4.09
CA PRO A 430 10.70 0.84 -5.07
C PRO A 430 10.21 0.17 -6.36
N VAL A 431 9.20 -0.70 -6.28
CA VAL A 431 8.58 -1.31 -7.47
C VAL A 431 7.83 -0.26 -8.27
N ALA A 432 7.03 0.57 -7.60
CA ALA A 432 6.31 1.67 -8.24
C ALA A 432 7.28 2.69 -8.88
N ARG A 433 8.40 3.00 -8.23
CA ARG A 433 9.47 3.88 -8.75
C ARG A 433 10.10 3.29 -10.01
N ALA A 434 10.44 2.00 -10.00
CA ALA A 434 11.01 1.32 -11.16
C ALA A 434 10.03 1.29 -12.36
N LEU A 435 8.75 1.01 -12.10
CA LEU A 435 7.69 1.10 -13.12
C LEU A 435 7.48 2.53 -13.61
N GLY A 436 7.55 3.52 -12.72
CA GLY A 436 7.47 4.94 -13.05
C GLY A 436 8.62 5.42 -13.95
N TYR A 437 9.83 4.89 -13.77
CA TYR A 437 10.95 5.17 -14.67
C TYR A 437 10.71 4.60 -16.07
N SER A 438 10.24 3.35 -16.17
CA SER A 438 9.84 2.75 -17.44
C SER A 438 8.74 3.54 -18.15
N LEU A 439 7.72 3.97 -17.40
CA LEU A 439 6.67 4.84 -17.90
C LEU A 439 7.24 6.17 -18.42
N GLY A 440 8.16 6.81 -17.68
CA GLY A 440 8.79 8.05 -18.10
C GLY A 440 9.55 7.92 -19.43
N LEU A 441 10.34 6.85 -19.60
CA LEU A 441 11.02 6.58 -20.86
C LEU A 441 10.04 6.38 -22.01
N ALA A 442 9.00 5.58 -21.80
CA ALA A 442 7.97 5.32 -22.81
C ALA A 442 7.16 6.58 -23.18
N TYR A 443 6.80 7.39 -22.19
CA TYR A 443 6.09 8.65 -22.37
C TYR A 443 6.92 9.65 -23.19
N LEU A 444 8.21 9.76 -22.87
CA LEU A 444 9.16 10.64 -23.57
C LEU A 444 9.69 10.03 -24.87
N ARG A 445 9.25 8.83 -25.24
CA ARG A 445 9.73 8.07 -26.43
C ARG A 445 11.25 7.92 -26.47
N LYS A 446 11.89 7.80 -25.30
CA LYS A 446 13.33 7.61 -25.17
C LYS A 446 13.68 6.13 -25.29
N HIS A 447 14.73 5.85 -26.06
CA HIS A 447 15.24 4.50 -26.22
C HIS A 447 16.11 4.11 -25.02
N ASP A 448 15.89 2.93 -24.46
CA ASP A 448 16.67 2.38 -23.35
C ASP A 448 17.84 1.50 -23.82
N GLY A 449 18.04 1.41 -25.14
CA GLY A 449 19.10 0.60 -25.75
C GLY A 449 18.76 -0.89 -25.87
N SER A 450 17.55 -1.32 -25.48
CA SER A 450 17.16 -2.74 -25.50
C SER A 450 16.01 -3.01 -26.48
N ASP A 451 16.07 -4.12 -27.22
CA ASP A 451 15.00 -4.53 -28.16
C ASP A 451 13.92 -5.40 -27.49
N GLY A 452 14.06 -5.68 -26.19
CA GLY A 452 13.24 -6.64 -25.45
C GLY A 452 12.05 -6.06 -24.68
N PRO A 453 11.19 -6.92 -24.10
CA PRO A 453 10.05 -6.50 -23.28
C PRO A 453 10.45 -6.02 -21.87
N MET A 454 11.73 -6.15 -21.53
CA MET A 454 12.33 -5.89 -20.24
C MET A 454 13.27 -4.68 -20.30
N LEU A 455 13.38 -3.95 -19.20
CA LEU A 455 14.21 -2.75 -19.05
C LEU A 455 15.28 -2.99 -18.00
N VAL A 456 16.55 -2.75 -18.31
CA VAL A 456 17.62 -2.71 -17.30
C VAL A 456 17.65 -1.31 -16.70
N LEU A 457 17.48 -1.20 -15.38
CA LEU A 457 17.58 0.09 -14.68
C LEU A 457 19.04 0.57 -14.62
N PRO A 458 19.29 1.90 -14.60
CA PRO A 458 20.63 2.43 -14.37
C PRO A 458 21.23 1.91 -13.06
N ALA A 459 22.54 1.67 -13.03
CA ALA A 459 23.24 1.09 -11.87
C ALA A 459 23.00 1.86 -10.55
N ASN A 460 22.85 3.18 -10.64
CA ASN A 460 22.66 4.08 -9.50
C ASN A 460 21.19 4.43 -9.21
N PHE A 461 20.23 3.71 -9.78
CA PHE A 461 18.80 4.06 -9.69
C PHE A 461 18.27 4.21 -8.24
N PHE A 462 18.82 3.43 -7.30
CA PHE A 462 18.47 3.48 -5.87
C PHE A 462 19.57 4.13 -5.01
N SER A 463 20.56 4.77 -5.61
CA SER A 463 21.67 5.42 -4.90
C SER A 463 21.34 6.90 -4.62
N PRO A 464 21.70 7.45 -3.44
CA PRO A 464 21.52 8.86 -3.12
C PRO A 464 22.23 9.79 -4.12
N GLY A 465 21.55 10.86 -4.55
CA GLY A 465 22.19 12.04 -5.15
C GLY A 465 22.52 12.00 -6.64
N GLN A 466 22.20 10.94 -7.39
CA GLN A 466 22.47 10.89 -8.84
C GLN A 466 21.41 10.10 -9.60
N THR A 467 20.26 10.71 -9.83
CA THR A 467 19.51 10.44 -11.06
C THR A 467 19.92 11.54 -12.01
N GLU A 468 20.72 11.22 -13.02
CA GLU A 468 20.95 12.14 -14.13
C GLU A 468 19.58 12.61 -14.61
N ALA A 469 19.36 13.92 -14.55
CA ALA A 469 18.21 14.52 -15.20
C ALA A 469 18.26 14.05 -16.66
N VAL A 470 17.24 13.33 -17.08
CA VAL A 470 17.18 12.80 -18.44
C VAL A 470 16.97 14.00 -19.37
N VAL A 471 18.07 14.62 -19.81
CA VAL A 471 18.09 15.82 -20.65
C VAL A 471 17.17 15.59 -21.86
N PRO A 472 16.18 16.47 -22.13
CA PRO A 472 15.36 16.38 -23.34
C PRO A 472 16.24 16.41 -24.59
N ALA A 473 15.89 15.64 -25.61
CA ALA A 473 16.67 15.57 -26.85
C ALA A 473 16.63 16.86 -27.70
N ASP A 474 15.97 17.92 -27.22
CA ASP A 474 15.77 19.17 -27.95
C ASP A 474 16.85 20.23 -27.67
N GLU A 475 17.93 19.90 -26.94
CA GLU A 475 19.08 20.80 -26.73
C GLU A 475 20.39 20.34 -27.42
N VAL A 476 20.32 19.41 -28.39
CA VAL A 476 21.47 19.08 -29.25
C VAL A 476 21.15 19.43 -30.71
N ALA A 477 20.85 20.69 -30.94
CA ALA A 477 20.91 21.30 -32.26
C ALA A 477 21.28 22.77 -32.08
N GLU A 478 22.59 23.04 -32.10
CA GLU A 478 23.27 24.26 -32.57
C GLU A 478 24.62 24.40 -31.84
N GLU A 479 25.66 23.82 -32.44
CA GLU A 479 26.95 24.49 -32.69
C GLU A 479 27.74 23.74 -33.77
#